data_AF-A0A7Y9W2C9-F1
#
_entry.id   AF-A0A7Y9W2C9-F1
#
_cell.length_a   1.000
_cell.length_b   1.000
_cell.length_c   1.000
_cell.angle_alpha   90.00
_cell.angle_beta   90.00
_cell.angle_gamma   90.00
#
_symmetry.space_group_name_H-M   'P 1'
#
loop_
_entity.id
_entity.type
_entity.pdbx_description
1 polymer ?
#
loop_
_entity_poly.entity_id
_entity_poly.type
_entity_poly.pdbx_seq_one_letter_code
_entity_poly.pdbx_strand_id
1 'polypeptide(L)'
;MPLQADSTGAMPQTLLNGALRLRTLTDAGTTTVNEYATSTGRIVAYAWQGPTMPDLQALLGPYAASYRSGAAASTASGNLHASRVVRPDVIVESGGPMRGYVGRAWLPSALPAGVAADDFR
;
A
#
# COMPACT_ATOMS: atom_id res chain seq x y z
N MET A 1 0.11 33.97 -17.85
CA MET A 1 -0.09 33.19 -16.61
C MET A 1 0.70 31.91 -16.76
N PRO A 2 1.77 31.66 -16.00
CA PRO A 2 2.50 30.40 -16.12
C PRO A 2 1.71 29.32 -15.39
N LEU A 3 1.24 28.32 -16.14
CA LEU A 3 0.77 27.05 -15.57
C LEU A 3 2.02 26.27 -15.19
N GLN A 4 2.40 26.30 -13.91
CA GLN A 4 3.35 25.35 -13.37
C GLN A 4 2.72 23.96 -13.45
N ALA A 5 3.10 23.19 -14.46
CA ALA A 5 3.04 21.74 -14.40
C ALA A 5 4.11 21.29 -13.40
N ASP A 6 3.82 21.41 -12.11
CA ASP A 6 4.66 20.85 -11.06
C ASP A 6 4.53 19.33 -11.14
N SER A 7 5.41 18.74 -11.94
CA SER A 7 5.72 17.32 -11.80
C SER A 7 6.52 17.20 -10.50
N THR A 8 5.86 17.35 -9.34
CA THR A 8 6.51 17.12 -8.04
C THR A 8 6.89 15.65 -8.01
N GLY A 9 8.12 15.32 -8.39
CA GLY A 9 8.71 14.05 -7.99
C GLY A 9 8.56 13.96 -6.49
N ALA A 10 7.74 13.03 -6.00
CA ALA A 10 7.30 13.02 -4.61
C ALA A 10 8.51 13.07 -3.67
N MET A 11 8.63 14.18 -2.96
CA MET A 11 9.67 14.36 -1.96
C MET A 11 9.41 13.33 -0.85
N PRO A 12 10.39 12.52 -0.43
CA PRO A 12 10.20 11.58 0.67
C PRO A 12 9.75 12.34 1.92
N GLN A 13 8.49 12.17 2.32
CA GLN A 13 7.97 12.78 3.53
C GLN A 13 8.36 11.91 4.71
N THR A 14 8.89 12.52 5.75
CA THR A 14 9.27 11.80 6.96
C THR A 14 8.09 11.81 7.93
N LEU A 15 7.64 10.63 8.33
CA LEU A 15 6.54 10.40 9.27
C LEU A 15 7.08 9.89 10.60
N LEU A 16 6.29 10.04 11.67
CA LEU A 16 6.62 9.53 13.02
C LEU A 16 8.05 9.90 13.46
N ASN A 17 8.38 11.20 13.40
CA ASN A 17 9.67 11.77 13.82
C ASN A 17 10.93 11.18 13.13
N GLY A 18 10.81 10.57 11.94
CA GLY A 18 11.96 9.89 11.33
C GLY A 18 11.81 8.38 11.22
N ALA A 19 10.85 7.79 11.94
CA ALA A 19 10.70 6.34 11.97
C ALA A 19 10.25 5.77 10.62
N LEU A 20 9.42 6.53 9.89
CA LEU A 20 8.94 6.15 8.56
C LEU A 20 9.25 7.23 7.51
N ARG A 21 9.42 6.78 6.28
CA ARG A 21 9.58 7.55 5.07
C ARG A 21 8.47 7.18 4.12
N LEU A 22 7.60 8.13 3.82
CA LEU A 22 6.55 8.02 2.83
C LEU A 22 7.08 8.51 1.48
N ARG A 23 6.94 7.68 0.47
CA ARG A 23 7.21 8.00 -0.93
C ARG A 23 5.95 7.76 -1.74
N THR A 24 5.42 8.81 -2.33
CA THR A 24 4.24 8.71 -3.19
C THR A 24 4.65 8.52 -4.64
N LEU A 25 4.05 7.55 -5.32
CA LEU A 25 4.29 7.23 -6.72
C LEU A 25 2.95 7.36 -7.43
N THR A 26 2.86 8.20 -8.45
CA THR A 26 1.64 8.30 -9.27
C THR A 26 1.91 7.61 -10.60
N ASP A 27 1.18 6.53 -10.86
CA ASP A 27 1.21 5.84 -12.14
C ASP A 27 0.49 6.67 -13.23
N ALA A 28 0.85 6.44 -14.50
CA ALA A 28 0.28 7.11 -15.67
C ALA A 28 -1.27 7.06 -15.72
N GLY A 29 -1.89 6.08 -15.05
CA GLY A 29 -3.33 5.92 -14.93
C GLY A 29 -4.03 6.69 -13.80
N THR A 30 -3.39 7.67 -13.15
CA THR A 30 -3.90 8.43 -11.97
C THR A 30 -4.04 7.61 -10.68
N THR A 31 -3.36 6.46 -10.62
CA THR A 31 -3.28 5.66 -9.40
C THR A 31 -2.09 6.10 -8.57
N THR A 32 -2.36 6.55 -7.35
CA THR A 32 -1.36 6.98 -6.38
C THR A 32 -1.03 5.81 -5.46
N VAL A 33 0.25 5.48 -5.36
CA VAL A 33 0.81 4.45 -4.50
C VAL A 33 1.74 5.11 -3.49
N ASN A 34 1.38 5.03 -2.23
CA ASN A 34 2.15 5.49 -1.08
C ASN A 34 3.00 4.34 -0.54
N GLU A 35 4.30 4.41 -0.74
CA GLU A 35 5.29 3.47 -0.21
C GLU A 35 5.80 3.96 1.15
N TYR A 36 5.72 3.12 2.18
CA TYR A 36 6.20 3.41 3.53
C TYR A 36 7.43 2.57 3.83
N ALA A 37 8.58 3.22 3.92
CA ALA A 37 9.84 2.62 4.32
C ALA A 37 10.25 3.03 5.74
N THR A 38 10.99 2.18 6.44
CA THR A 38 11.64 2.55 7.70
C THR A 38 12.75 3.58 7.44
N SER A 39 13.29 4.15 8.53
CA SER A 39 14.53 4.93 8.51
C SER A 39 15.71 4.20 7.84
N THR A 40 15.74 2.87 7.90
CA THR A 40 16.75 2.01 7.26
C THR A 40 16.51 1.77 5.76
N GLY A 41 15.41 2.28 5.21
CA GLY A 41 15.04 2.11 3.80
C GLY A 41 14.33 0.78 3.50
N ARG A 42 13.95 0.00 4.52
CA ARG A 42 13.18 -1.23 4.33
C ARG A 42 11.70 -0.89 4.17
N ILE A 43 11.08 -1.33 3.09
CA ILE A 43 9.65 -1.12 2.89
C ILE A 43 8.86 -2.02 3.83
N VAL A 44 7.93 -1.40 4.57
CA VAL A 44 7.10 -2.06 5.57
C VAL A 44 5.63 -2.00 5.24
N ALA A 45 5.21 -1.00 4.45
CA ALA A 45 3.83 -0.90 3.99
C ALA A 45 3.73 -0.18 2.64
N TYR A 46 2.61 -0.40 1.98
CA TYR A 46 2.17 0.28 0.78
C TYR A 46 0.69 0.64 0.96
N ALA A 47 0.29 1.83 0.58
CA ALA A 47 -1.11 2.19 0.39
C ALA A 47 -1.31 2.62 -1.06
N TRP A 48 -2.50 2.45 -1.60
CA TRP A 48 -2.81 2.89 -2.94
C TRP A 48 -4.25 3.39 -3.02
N GLN A 49 -4.44 4.35 -3.91
CA GLN A 49 -5.74 4.93 -4.22
C GLN A 49 -5.78 5.32 -5.69
N GLY A 50 -6.83 4.92 -6.40
CA GLY A 50 -6.93 5.24 -7.82
C GLY A 50 -8.11 4.57 -8.50
N PRO A 51 -8.36 4.90 -9.78
CA PRO A 51 -9.40 4.26 -10.57
C PRO A 51 -9.01 2.84 -11.00
N THR A 52 -7.72 2.48 -10.93
CA THR A 52 -7.21 1.15 -11.29
C THR A 52 -6.46 0.51 -10.12
N MET A 53 -6.52 -0.81 -10.04
CA MET A 53 -5.77 -1.57 -9.05
C MET A 53 -4.30 -1.69 -9.48
N PRO A 54 -3.32 -1.31 -8.64
CA PRO A 54 -1.91 -1.48 -8.96
C PRO A 54 -1.50 -2.95 -8.92
N ASP A 55 -0.36 -3.27 -9.55
CA ASP A 55 0.19 -4.61 -9.51
C ASP A 55 0.74 -4.95 -8.11
N LEU A 56 -0.11 -5.57 -7.28
CA LEU A 56 0.26 -6.01 -5.94
C LEU A 56 1.38 -7.06 -5.95
N GLN A 57 1.53 -7.83 -7.02
CA GLN A 57 2.62 -8.80 -7.13
C GLN A 57 3.96 -8.08 -7.28
N ALA A 58 4.00 -7.00 -8.06
CA ALA A 58 5.19 -6.16 -8.18
C ALA A 58 5.49 -5.41 -6.87
N LEU A 59 4.47 -4.87 -6.18
CA LEU A 59 4.66 -4.13 -4.93
C LEU A 59 5.10 -5.02 -3.76
N LEU A 60 4.46 -6.17 -3.58
CA LEU A 60 4.75 -7.09 -2.48
C LEU A 60 5.97 -7.97 -2.75
N GLY A 61 6.35 -8.16 -4.00
CA GLY A 61 7.47 -9.01 -4.42
C GLY A 61 7.38 -10.41 -3.78
N PRO A 62 8.31 -10.79 -2.88
CA PRO A 62 8.33 -12.11 -2.25
C PRO A 62 7.07 -12.42 -1.42
N TYR A 63 6.41 -11.41 -0.85
CA TYR A 63 5.20 -11.62 -0.03
C TYR A 63 3.94 -11.84 -0.88
N ALA A 64 4.01 -11.60 -2.20
CA ALA A 64 2.89 -11.78 -3.11
C ALA A 64 2.38 -13.24 -3.10
N ALA A 65 3.26 -14.23 -2.94
CA ALA A 65 2.86 -15.63 -2.84
C ALA A 65 2.00 -15.91 -1.60
N SER A 66 2.40 -15.38 -0.43
CA SER A 66 1.63 -15.46 0.81
C SER A 66 0.29 -14.74 0.69
N TYR A 67 0.27 -13.55 0.08
CA TYR A 67 -0.96 -12.82 -0.21
C TYR A 67 -1.90 -13.63 -1.10
N ARG A 68 -1.45 -14.13 -2.26
CA ARG A 68 -2.29 -14.92 -3.19
C ARG A 68 -2.86 -16.17 -2.53
N SER A 69 -2.08 -16.86 -1.71
CA SER A 69 -2.55 -18.03 -0.97
C SER A 69 -3.66 -17.65 0.03
N GLY A 70 -3.52 -16.53 0.74
CA GLY A 70 -4.58 -16.02 1.62
C GLY A 70 -5.80 -15.48 0.87
N ALA A 71 -5.59 -14.82 -0.27
CA ALA A 71 -6.63 -14.31 -1.14
C ALA A 71 -7.47 -15.46 -1.70
N ALA A 72 -6.83 -16.52 -2.22
CA ALA A 72 -7.51 -17.71 -2.72
C ALA A 72 -8.36 -18.40 -1.64
N ALA A 73 -7.87 -18.43 -0.39
CA ALA A 73 -8.63 -18.93 0.75
C ALA A 73 -9.82 -18.01 1.13
N SER A 74 -9.68 -16.70 0.92
CA SER A 74 -10.70 -15.70 1.27
C SER A 74 -11.78 -15.56 0.19
N THR A 75 -11.44 -15.77 -1.10
CA THR A 75 -12.37 -15.74 -2.23
C THR A 75 -13.44 -16.84 -2.16
N ALA A 76 -13.19 -17.91 -1.40
CA ALA A 76 -14.18 -18.95 -1.14
C ALA A 76 -15.37 -18.44 -0.30
N SER A 77 -15.24 -17.30 0.36
CA SER A 77 -16.21 -16.79 1.35
C SER A 77 -17.09 -15.63 0.86
N GLY A 78 -17.06 -15.28 -0.42
CA GLY A 78 -18.16 -14.54 -1.09
C GLY A 78 -18.29 -13.03 -0.84
N ASN A 79 -17.34 -12.36 -0.18
CA ASN A 79 -17.42 -10.90 0.01
C ASN A 79 -16.77 -10.13 -1.15
N LEU A 80 -17.61 -9.65 -2.07
CA LEU A 80 -17.22 -8.96 -3.32
C LEU A 80 -16.83 -7.48 -3.15
N HIS A 81 -17.07 -6.87 -1.98
CA HIS A 81 -16.92 -5.42 -1.78
C HIS A 81 -15.66 -5.00 -1.00
N ALA A 82 -15.04 -5.91 -0.24
CA ALA A 82 -13.80 -5.66 0.49
C ALA A 82 -13.05 -6.98 0.71
N SER A 83 -11.80 -7.04 0.22
CA SER A 83 -10.90 -8.18 0.39
C SER A 83 -9.89 -7.85 1.48
N ARG A 84 -9.99 -8.53 2.62
CA ARG A 84 -8.99 -8.46 3.69
C ARG A 84 -8.30 -9.81 3.81
N VAL A 85 -7.02 -9.84 3.47
CA VAL A 85 -6.16 -11.01 3.57
C VAL A 85 -5.21 -10.81 4.74
N VAL A 86 -5.38 -11.62 5.79
CA VAL A 86 -4.52 -11.60 6.97
C VAL A 86 -3.58 -12.80 6.91
N ARG A 87 -2.27 -12.55 6.80
CA ARG A 87 -1.22 -13.57 6.90
C ARG A 87 -0.22 -13.16 7.98
N PRO A 88 0.52 -14.12 8.56
CA PRO A 88 1.58 -13.80 9.54
C PRO A 88 2.71 -12.95 8.93
N ASP A 89 2.97 -13.09 7.63
CA ASP A 89 4.02 -12.33 6.94
C ASP A 89 3.54 -10.99 6.38
N VAL A 90 2.28 -10.92 5.92
CA VAL A 90 1.71 -9.77 5.20
C VAL A 90 0.22 -9.64 5.44
N ILE A 91 -0.25 -8.43 5.70
CA ILE A 91 -1.66 -8.12 5.78
C ILE A 91 -1.99 -7.20 4.62
N VAL A 92 -3.03 -7.53 3.87
CA VAL A 92 -3.50 -6.76 2.72
C VAL A 92 -4.98 -6.48 2.88
N GLU A 93 -5.34 -5.21 2.82
CA GLU A 93 -6.70 -4.73 2.83
C GLU A 93 -6.93 -3.99 1.53
N SER A 94 -7.82 -4.52 0.68
CA SER A 94 -8.24 -3.87 -0.55
C SER A 94 -9.76 -3.76 -0.57
N GLY A 95 -10.26 -2.65 -1.11
CA GLY A 95 -11.68 -2.42 -1.25
C GLY A 95 -11.91 -1.12 -1.99
N GLY A 96 -13.11 -0.58 -1.85
CA GLY A 96 -13.41 0.76 -2.31
C GLY A 96 -14.79 0.87 -2.95
N PRO A 97 -15.26 2.10 -3.17
CA PRO A 97 -16.50 2.34 -3.87
C PRO A 97 -16.42 1.78 -5.30
N MET A 98 -17.58 1.54 -5.90
CA MET A 98 -17.82 0.92 -7.22
C MET A 98 -16.98 1.48 -8.41
N ARG A 99 -16.19 2.54 -8.22
CA ARG A 99 -15.36 3.21 -9.24
C ARG A 99 -13.97 3.66 -8.74
N GLY A 100 -13.56 3.27 -7.53
CA GLY A 100 -12.27 3.66 -6.95
C GLY A 100 -11.68 2.54 -6.12
N TYR A 101 -10.49 2.09 -6.49
CA TYR A 101 -9.72 1.11 -5.73
C TYR A 101 -8.92 1.85 -4.67
N VAL A 102 -9.14 1.47 -3.42
CA VAL A 102 -8.32 1.91 -2.30
C VAL A 102 -7.89 0.68 -1.51
N GLY A 103 -6.64 0.67 -1.12
CA GLY A 103 -6.13 -0.42 -0.33
C GLY A 103 -4.81 -0.09 0.31
N ARG A 104 -4.41 -0.97 1.21
CA ARG A 104 -3.14 -0.90 1.90
C ARG A 104 -2.65 -2.31 2.19
N ALA A 105 -1.35 -2.47 2.18
CA ALA A 105 -0.67 -3.69 2.54
C ALA A 105 0.47 -3.34 3.48
N TRP A 106 0.67 -4.13 4.52
CA TRP A 106 1.80 -3.95 5.43
C TRP A 106 2.32 -5.28 5.95
N LEU A 107 3.56 -5.25 6.40
CA LEU A 107 4.31 -6.39 6.90
C LEU A 107 4.36 -6.28 8.43
N PRO A 108 3.48 -6.97 9.18
CA PRO A 108 3.44 -6.85 10.64
C PRO A 108 4.79 -7.19 11.28
N SER A 109 5.51 -8.16 10.72
CA SER A 109 6.85 -8.56 11.19
C SER A 109 7.97 -7.58 10.84
N ALA A 110 7.72 -6.58 9.99
CA ALA A 110 8.70 -5.56 9.61
C ALA A 110 8.40 -4.19 10.22
N LEU A 111 7.28 -4.02 10.93
CA LEU A 111 6.91 -2.75 11.55
C LEU A 111 7.88 -2.40 12.69
N PRO A 112 8.39 -1.15 12.73
CA PRO A 112 9.09 -0.63 13.90
C PRO A 112 8.19 -0.59 15.14
N ALA A 113 8.80 -0.62 16.32
CA ALA A 113 8.08 -0.41 17.57
C ALA A 113 7.36 0.95 17.55
N GLY A 114 6.05 0.95 17.79
CA GLY A 114 5.22 2.15 17.81
C GLY A 114 4.54 2.51 16.48
N VAL A 115 4.77 1.75 15.40
CA VAL A 115 4.04 1.89 14.13
C VAL A 115 2.87 0.92 14.10
N ALA A 116 1.66 1.43 13.88
CA ALA A 116 0.44 0.64 13.73
C ALA A 116 -0.07 0.67 12.27
N ALA A 117 -1.01 -0.23 11.94
CA ALA A 117 -1.63 -0.24 10.63
C ALA A 117 -2.40 1.06 10.30
N ASP A 118 -2.93 1.73 11.34
CA ASP A 118 -3.62 3.02 11.24
C ASP A 118 -2.72 4.18 10.80
N ASP A 119 -1.40 4.05 10.87
CA ASP A 119 -0.46 5.06 10.38
C ASP A 119 -0.39 5.10 8.84
N PHE A 120 -0.91 4.08 8.15
CA PHE A 120 -0.85 3.96 6.69
C PHE A 120 -2.12 4.49 6.00
N ARG A 121 -1.95 5.51 5.16
CA ARG A 121 -3.00 6.18 4.39
C ARG A 121 -2.68 6.37 2.91
#